data_AF-B0BH51-F1
#
_entry.id   AF-B0BH51-F1
#
_cell.length_a   1.000
_cell.length_b   1.000
_cell.length_c   1.000
_cell.angle_alpha   90.00
_cell.angle_beta   90.00
_cell.angle_gamma   90.00
#
_symmetry.space_group_name_H-M   'P 1'
#
loop_
_entity.id
_entity.type
_entity.pdbx_description
1 polymer ?
#
loop_
_entity_poly.entity_id
_entity_poly.type
_entity_poly.pdbx_seq_one_letter_code
_entity_poly.pdbx_strand_id
1 'polypeptide(L)'
;NVRLYKKESNAVKLFLCFIIFFASSAFSQTAVEITAASDLDSLETWKDLENWRLKYAPKFYDGFYAEGVADFVERQLAENWQNFPLLISETSKSPELFNFVTSHLGEITTCSNTKIILNNTKNNCPLKLAVYCNKIYKNLKLNASSGCVPI
;
A
#
# COMPACT_ATOMS: atom_id res chain seq x y z
N ASN A 1 -33.66 6.19 -63.60
CA ASN A 1 -32.98 5.19 -62.76
C ASN A 1 -31.65 5.75 -62.27
N VAL A 2 -31.65 6.49 -61.15
CA VAL A 2 -30.43 7.06 -60.56
C VAL A 2 -29.92 6.08 -59.50
N ARG A 3 -28.86 5.33 -59.81
CA ARG A 3 -28.14 4.55 -58.79
C ARG A 3 -27.14 5.45 -58.07
N LEU A 4 -27.51 5.95 -56.90
CA LEU A 4 -26.57 6.49 -55.92
C LEU A 4 -25.90 5.31 -55.20
N TYR A 5 -24.79 4.81 -55.74
CA TYR A 5 -23.93 3.89 -54.99
C TYR A 5 -23.21 4.69 -53.90
N LYS A 6 -23.63 4.47 -52.66
CA LYS A 6 -23.00 4.96 -51.44
C LYS A 6 -21.57 4.40 -51.35
N LYS A 7 -20.58 5.23 -51.66
CA LYS A 7 -19.15 4.91 -51.47
C LYS A 7 -18.87 4.94 -49.97
N GLU A 8 -18.95 3.80 -49.30
CA GLU A 8 -18.50 3.68 -47.91
C GLU A 8 -16.99 3.95 -47.86
N SER A 9 -16.63 5.07 -47.23
CA SER A 9 -15.23 5.46 -47.07
C SER A 9 -14.55 4.53 -46.07
N ASN A 10 -13.45 3.90 -46.48
CA ASN A 10 -12.60 3.06 -45.61
C ASN A 10 -12.14 3.82 -44.35
N ALA A 11 -12.15 5.17 -44.37
CA ALA A 11 -11.86 6.01 -43.20
C ALA A 11 -12.92 5.88 -42.08
N VAL A 12 -14.19 5.66 -42.42
CA VAL A 12 -15.26 5.47 -41.41
C VAL A 12 -15.11 4.13 -40.69
N LYS A 13 -14.71 3.08 -41.43
CA LYS A 13 -14.40 1.76 -40.84
C LYS A 13 -13.15 1.83 -39.96
N LEU A 14 -12.12 2.55 -40.38
CA LEU A 14 -10.89 2.74 -39.60
C LEU A 14 -11.16 3.52 -38.30
N PHE A 15 -11.97 4.58 -38.37
CA PHE A 15 -12.31 5.41 -37.20
C PHE A 15 -13.17 4.66 -36.18
N LEU A 16 -14.11 3.82 -36.63
CA LEU A 16 -14.91 2.96 -35.74
C LEU A 16 -14.06 1.89 -35.04
N CYS A 17 -13.07 1.29 -35.72
CA CYS A 17 -12.14 0.36 -35.08
C CYS A 17 -11.30 1.02 -33.98
N PHE A 18 -10.87 2.28 -34.18
CA PHE A 18 -10.14 3.03 -33.16
C PHE A 18 -10.99 3.31 -31.91
N ILE A 19 -12.27 3.65 -32.04
CA ILE A 19 -13.14 3.92 -30.88
C ILE A 19 -13.39 2.65 -30.05
N ILE A 20 -13.52 1.48 -30.68
CA ILE A 20 -13.77 0.22 -29.98
C ILE A 20 -12.54 -0.26 -29.19
N PHE A 21 -11.32 0.07 -29.63
CA PHE A 21 -10.09 -0.39 -28.96
C PHE A 21 -9.77 0.39 -27.68
N PHE A 22 -10.13 1.68 -27.60
CA PHE A 22 -9.83 2.51 -26.41
C PHE A 22 -10.81 2.28 -25.25
N ALA A 23 -12.09 1.98 -25.51
CA ALA A 23 -13.11 1.83 -24.47
C ALA A 23 -12.85 0.66 -23.49
N SER A 24 -12.16 -0.39 -23.93
CA SER A 24 -11.88 -1.58 -23.12
C SER A 24 -10.87 -1.35 -21.99
N SER A 25 -10.02 -0.32 -22.12
CA SER A 25 -8.94 -0.06 -21.15
C SER A 25 -9.43 0.60 -19.86
N ALA A 26 -10.36 1.55 -19.96
CA ALA A 26 -10.86 2.30 -18.81
C ALA A 26 -11.73 1.47 -17.85
N PHE A 27 -12.58 0.57 -18.37
CA PHE A 27 -13.48 -0.25 -17.55
C PHE A 27 -12.74 -1.33 -16.73
N SER A 28 -11.65 -1.87 -17.28
CA SER A 28 -10.83 -2.87 -16.59
C SER A 28 -10.06 -2.25 -15.41
N GLN A 29 -9.55 -1.03 -15.58
CA GLN A 29 -8.79 -0.34 -14.55
C GLN A 29 -9.63 -0.08 -13.29
N THR A 30 -10.88 0.36 -13.44
CA THR A 30 -11.79 0.59 -12.31
C THR A 30 -12.10 -0.69 -11.52
N ALA A 31 -12.23 -1.84 -12.18
CA ALA A 31 -12.51 -3.11 -11.49
C ALA A 31 -11.31 -3.58 -10.65
N VAL A 32 -10.09 -3.39 -11.16
CA VAL A 32 -8.86 -3.74 -10.43
C VAL A 32 -8.66 -2.80 -9.23
N GLU A 33 -8.93 -1.50 -9.38
CA GLU A 33 -8.85 -0.53 -8.28
C GLU A 33 -9.85 -0.85 -7.15
N ILE A 34 -11.10 -1.21 -7.49
CA ILE A 34 -12.10 -1.66 -6.51
C ILE A 34 -11.62 -2.91 -5.77
N THR A 35 -11.05 -3.87 -6.49
CA THR A 35 -10.53 -5.10 -5.86
C THR A 35 -9.32 -4.80 -4.98
N ALA A 36 -8.42 -3.91 -5.40
CA ALA A 36 -7.28 -3.49 -4.59
C ALA A 36 -7.71 -2.81 -3.29
N ALA A 37 -8.76 -1.98 -3.34
CA ALA A 37 -9.31 -1.31 -2.16
C ALA A 37 -9.97 -2.31 -1.22
N SER A 38 -10.80 -3.22 -1.75
CA SER A 38 -11.41 -4.29 -0.97
C SER A 38 -10.38 -5.20 -0.32
N ASP A 39 -9.31 -5.56 -1.03
CA ASP A 39 -8.23 -6.40 -0.49
C ASP A 39 -7.47 -5.63 0.61
N LEU A 40 -7.27 -4.31 0.46
CA LEU A 40 -6.63 -3.44 1.46
C LEU A 40 -7.46 -3.36 2.76
N ASP A 41 -8.77 -3.20 2.64
CA ASP A 41 -9.69 -3.17 3.79
C ASP A 41 -9.72 -4.51 4.56
N SER A 42 -9.36 -5.60 3.89
CA SER A 42 -9.34 -6.95 4.46
C SER A 42 -8.00 -7.39 5.06
N LEU A 43 -6.99 -6.51 5.10
CA LEU A 43 -5.68 -6.88 5.64
C LEU A 43 -5.72 -7.16 7.13
N GLU A 44 -5.29 -8.35 7.53
CA GLU A 44 -5.19 -8.76 8.93
C GLU A 44 -3.75 -9.06 9.37
N THR A 45 -2.93 -9.59 8.46
CA THR A 45 -1.58 -10.07 8.76
C THR A 45 -0.50 -9.43 7.88
N TRP A 46 0.76 -9.52 8.32
CA TRP A 46 1.91 -9.08 7.51
C TRP A 46 2.04 -9.83 6.19
N LYS A 47 1.59 -11.08 6.13
CA LYS A 47 1.55 -11.86 4.90
C LYS A 47 0.51 -11.30 3.93
N ASP A 48 -0.65 -10.88 4.44
CA ASP A 48 -1.68 -10.26 3.61
C ASP A 48 -1.16 -8.94 3.04
N LEU A 49 -0.49 -8.12 3.86
CA LEU A 49 0.14 -6.88 3.40
C LEU A 49 1.17 -7.15 2.30
N GLU A 50 2.02 -8.17 2.46
CA GLU A 50 3.01 -8.51 1.45
C GLU A 50 2.36 -9.00 0.14
N ASN A 51 1.33 -9.85 0.24
CA ASN A 51 0.57 -10.29 -0.93
C ASN A 51 -0.07 -9.11 -1.65
N TRP A 52 -0.66 -8.18 -0.89
CA TRP A 52 -1.24 -6.95 -1.43
C TRP A 52 -0.19 -6.07 -2.09
N ARG A 53 0.96 -5.86 -1.44
CA ARG A 53 2.07 -5.05 -1.96
C ARG A 53 2.59 -5.61 -3.28
N LEU A 54 2.85 -6.91 -3.34
CA LEU A 54 3.34 -7.55 -4.57
C LEU A 54 2.32 -7.45 -5.71
N LYS A 55 1.03 -7.53 -5.39
CA LYS A 55 -0.05 -7.54 -6.38
C LYS A 55 -0.40 -6.14 -6.90
N TYR A 56 -0.45 -5.14 -6.02
CA TYR A 56 -1.07 -3.85 -6.31
C TYR A 56 -0.14 -2.66 -6.20
N ALA A 57 0.85 -2.67 -5.30
CA ALA A 57 1.67 -1.49 -5.07
C ALA A 57 2.40 -0.96 -6.32
N PRO A 58 2.88 -1.80 -7.28
CA PRO A 58 3.48 -1.30 -8.51
C PRO A 58 2.56 -0.46 -9.41
N LYS A 59 1.24 -0.48 -9.17
CA LYS A 59 0.24 0.15 -10.06
C LYS A 59 -0.62 1.21 -9.37
N PHE A 60 -0.90 1.05 -8.08
CA PHE A 60 -1.93 1.82 -7.38
C PHE A 60 -1.42 2.47 -6.08
N TYR A 61 -0.12 2.50 -5.86
CA TYR A 61 0.42 2.95 -4.58
C TYR A 61 0.56 4.48 -4.52
N ASP A 62 -0.58 5.15 -4.32
CA ASP A 62 -0.68 6.57 -3.99
C ASP A 62 -1.93 6.87 -3.17
N GLY A 63 -2.00 8.10 -2.63
CA GLY A 63 -3.17 8.64 -1.93
C GLY A 63 -3.85 7.64 -0.98
N PHE A 64 -5.10 7.29 -1.31
CA PHE A 64 -5.95 6.38 -0.56
C PHE A 64 -5.26 5.07 -0.15
N TYR A 65 -4.50 4.46 -1.07
CA TYR A 65 -3.86 3.17 -0.80
C TYR A 65 -2.65 3.30 0.12
N ALA A 66 -1.85 4.36 -0.04
CA ALA A 66 -0.73 4.63 0.85
C ALA A 66 -1.24 4.93 2.28
N GLU A 67 -2.30 5.72 2.40
CA GLU A 67 -2.94 6.01 3.70
C GLU A 67 -3.49 4.73 4.36
N GLY A 68 -4.22 3.89 3.63
CA GLY A 68 -4.74 2.64 4.19
C GLY A 68 -3.64 1.67 4.61
N VAL A 69 -2.52 1.61 3.87
CA VAL A 69 -1.35 0.82 4.29
C VAL A 69 -0.70 1.41 5.53
N ALA A 70 -0.55 2.73 5.62
CA ALA A 70 0.02 3.39 6.80
C ALA A 70 -0.82 3.12 8.05
N ASP A 71 -2.15 3.18 7.94
CA ASP A 71 -3.07 2.85 9.04
C ASP A 71 -2.93 1.38 9.49
N PHE A 72 -2.88 0.45 8.53
CA PHE A 72 -2.61 -0.96 8.84
C PHE A 72 -1.27 -1.14 9.57
N VAL A 73 -0.20 -0.55 9.05
CA VAL A 73 1.15 -0.64 9.63
C VAL A 73 1.17 -0.12 11.07
N GLU A 74 0.57 1.04 11.30
CA GLU A 74 0.52 1.64 12.62
C GLU A 74 -0.28 0.80 13.60
N ARG A 75 -1.48 0.36 13.22
CA ARG A 75 -2.32 -0.50 14.06
C ARG A 75 -1.57 -1.78 14.44
N GLN A 76 -0.88 -2.41 13.49
CA GLN A 76 -0.11 -3.61 13.79
C GLN A 76 1.04 -3.37 14.77
N LEU A 77 1.74 -2.23 14.68
CA LEU A 77 2.87 -1.93 15.57
C LEU A 77 2.44 -1.31 16.92
N ALA A 78 1.28 -0.67 16.97
CA ALA A 78 0.74 -0.10 18.20
C ALA A 78 -0.02 -1.16 19.01
N GLU A 79 -0.94 -1.87 18.37
CA GLU A 79 -1.94 -2.71 19.03
C GLU A 79 -1.61 -4.20 18.94
N ASN A 80 -1.01 -4.66 17.83
CA ASN A 80 -0.72 -6.07 17.58
C ASN A 80 0.79 -6.39 17.63
N TRP A 81 1.53 -5.73 18.52
CA TRP A 81 2.99 -5.85 18.60
C TRP A 81 3.50 -7.29 18.77
N GLN A 82 2.73 -8.17 19.38
CA GLN A 82 3.03 -9.61 19.48
C GLN A 82 3.27 -10.28 18.12
N ASN A 83 2.72 -9.72 17.04
CA ASN A 83 2.90 -10.19 15.67
C ASN A 83 4.14 -9.61 15.00
N PHE A 84 4.89 -8.71 15.64
CA PHE A 84 6.11 -8.12 15.08
C PHE A 84 7.16 -9.16 14.62
N PRO A 85 7.39 -10.29 15.33
CA PRO A 85 8.28 -11.34 14.82
C PRO A 85 7.81 -11.94 13.49
N LEU A 86 6.51 -11.95 13.21
CA LEU A 86 5.96 -12.44 11.94
C LEU A 86 6.30 -11.48 10.78
N LEU A 87 6.33 -10.17 11.01
CA LEU A 87 6.84 -9.21 10.02
C LEU A 87 8.29 -9.55 9.64
N ILE A 88 9.13 -9.88 10.62
CA ILE A 88 10.53 -10.23 10.35
C ILE A 88 10.65 -11.57 9.62
N SER A 89 9.77 -12.54 9.94
CA SER A 89 9.66 -13.79 9.20
C SER A 89 9.33 -13.54 7.72
N GLU A 90 8.33 -12.70 7.41
CA GLU A 90 8.00 -12.34 6.03
C GLU A 90 9.11 -11.52 5.36
N THR A 91 9.78 -10.62 6.10
CA THR A 91 10.94 -9.87 5.61
C THR A 91 12.10 -10.78 5.20
N SER A 92 12.29 -11.92 5.88
CA SER A 92 13.33 -12.89 5.49
C SER A 92 13.08 -13.53 4.12
N LYS A 93 11.82 -13.56 3.67
CA LYS A 93 11.41 -14.06 2.35
C LYS A 93 11.36 -12.95 1.31
N SER A 94 11.05 -11.73 1.74
CA SER A 94 10.91 -10.53 0.91
C SER A 94 11.56 -9.33 1.61
N PRO A 95 12.88 -9.11 1.42
CA PRO A 95 13.64 -8.09 2.15
C PRO A 95 13.09 -6.66 1.99
N GLU A 96 12.42 -6.39 0.87
CA GLU A 96 11.80 -5.10 0.57
C GLU A 96 10.63 -4.77 1.49
N LEU A 97 9.97 -5.79 2.07
CA LEU A 97 8.80 -5.60 2.93
C LEU A 97 9.10 -4.71 4.14
N PHE A 98 10.25 -4.89 4.80
CA PHE A 98 10.56 -4.07 5.98
C PHE A 98 10.80 -2.60 5.62
N ASN A 99 11.45 -2.34 4.49
CA ASN A 99 11.65 -0.98 4.00
C ASN A 99 10.31 -0.35 3.60
N PHE A 100 9.43 -1.13 2.97
CA PHE A 100 8.08 -0.71 2.66
C PHE A 100 7.27 -0.39 3.92
N VAL A 101 7.28 -1.25 4.94
CA VAL A 101 6.60 -0.97 6.22
C VAL A 101 7.15 0.28 6.88
N THR A 102 8.47 0.45 6.92
CA THR A 102 9.10 1.58 7.60
C THR A 102 8.97 2.90 6.84
N SER A 103 8.71 2.90 5.53
CA SER A 103 8.44 4.15 4.80
C SER A 103 7.12 4.80 5.20
N HIS A 104 6.13 4.02 5.65
CA HIS A 104 4.82 4.51 6.05
C HIS A 104 4.75 5.03 7.49
N LEU A 105 5.81 4.84 8.27
CA LEU A 105 5.82 5.27 9.67
C LEU A 105 5.94 6.79 9.77
N GLY A 106 4.99 7.40 10.46
CA GLY A 106 4.94 8.85 10.65
C GLY A 106 4.13 9.60 9.60
N GLU A 107 3.61 8.93 8.56
CA GLU A 107 2.83 9.62 7.50
C GLU A 107 1.47 10.09 8.00
N ILE A 108 0.74 9.24 8.74
CA ILE A 108 -0.58 9.56 9.29
C ILE A 108 -0.69 9.26 10.80
N THR A 109 0.46 9.15 11.48
CA THR A 109 0.50 8.62 12.84
C THR A 109 -0.06 9.60 13.85
N THR A 110 -1.10 9.17 14.58
CA THR A 110 -1.57 9.92 15.74
C THR A 110 -0.48 9.96 16.82
N CYS A 111 -0.38 11.06 17.57
CA CYS A 111 0.59 11.14 18.66
C CYS A 111 0.43 10.01 19.71
N SER A 112 -0.77 9.46 19.86
CA SER A 112 -1.02 8.31 20.73
C SER A 112 -0.32 7.06 20.20
N ASN A 113 -0.56 6.71 18.93
CA ASN A 113 0.07 5.56 18.28
C ASN A 113 1.58 5.71 18.24
N THR A 114 2.10 6.91 17.95
CA THR A 114 3.54 7.18 17.97
C THR A 114 4.16 6.79 19.32
N LYS A 115 3.56 7.25 20.43
CA LYS A 115 4.08 6.96 21.77
C LYS A 115 4.03 5.46 22.09
N ILE A 116 2.96 4.78 21.69
CA ILE A 116 2.81 3.34 21.90
C ILE A 116 3.88 2.57 21.10
N ILE A 117 4.08 2.90 19.82
CA ILE A 117 5.09 2.25 18.98
C ILE A 117 6.51 2.51 19.51
N LEU A 118 6.81 3.75 19.94
CA LEU A 118 8.10 4.08 20.57
C LEU A 118 8.31 3.32 21.90
N ASN A 119 7.25 3.12 22.68
CA ASN A 119 7.31 2.30 23.89
C ASN A 119 7.54 0.82 23.56
N ASN A 120 6.82 0.29 22.57
CA ASN A 120 6.94 -1.09 22.14
C ASN A 120 8.35 -1.41 21.61
N THR A 121 8.90 -0.54 20.77
CA THR A 121 10.27 -0.68 20.25
C THR A 121 11.35 -0.63 21.32
N LYS A 122 11.11 0.03 22.47
CA LYS A 122 12.06 0.10 23.60
C LYS A 122 11.90 -1.05 24.58
N ASN A 123 10.67 -1.28 25.02
CA ASN A 123 10.37 -2.07 26.22
C ASN A 123 9.85 -3.46 25.88
N ASN A 124 9.24 -3.63 24.71
CA ASN A 124 8.65 -4.90 24.27
C ASN A 124 9.41 -5.52 23.08
N CYS A 125 10.60 -5.01 22.77
CA CYS A 125 11.39 -5.52 21.67
C CYS A 125 12.02 -6.88 22.01
N PRO A 126 11.81 -7.92 21.18
CA PRO A 126 12.51 -9.19 21.36
C PRO A 126 14.03 -9.01 21.17
N LEU A 127 14.83 -9.57 22.07
CA LEU A 127 16.30 -9.41 22.07
C LEU A 127 16.95 -9.72 20.70
N LYS A 128 16.50 -10.78 20.03
CA LYS A 128 17.02 -11.21 18.71
C LYS A 128 16.66 -10.24 17.57
N LEU A 129 15.70 -9.33 17.79
CA LEU A 129 15.16 -8.40 16.81
C LEU A 129 15.51 -6.94 17.10
N ALA A 130 16.41 -6.67 18.05
CA ALA A 130 16.79 -5.33 18.48
C ALA A 130 17.20 -4.39 17.33
N VAL A 131 17.86 -4.92 16.31
CA VAL A 131 18.25 -4.14 15.11
C VAL A 131 17.02 -3.59 14.38
N TYR A 132 15.95 -4.38 14.23
CA TYR A 132 14.72 -3.95 13.57
C TYR A 132 13.93 -2.96 14.42
N CYS A 133 13.81 -3.20 15.73
CA CYS A 133 13.17 -2.25 16.64
C CYS A 133 13.88 -0.90 16.64
N ASN A 134 15.22 -0.88 16.63
CA ASN A 134 16.00 0.35 16.56
C ASN A 134 15.78 1.10 15.25
N LYS A 135 15.59 0.39 14.13
CA LYS A 135 15.26 1.03 12.84
C LYS A 135 13.89 1.72 12.90
N ILE A 136 12.86 1.03 13.41
CA ILE A 136 11.51 1.60 13.60
C ILE A 136 11.58 2.81 14.52
N TYR A 137 12.24 2.68 15.68
CA TYR A 137 12.36 3.75 16.65
C TYR A 137 13.02 5.00 16.07
N LYS A 138 14.12 4.83 15.33
CA LYS A 138 14.82 5.96 14.69
C LYS A 138 13.97 6.61 13.60
N ASN A 139 13.37 5.81 12.71
CA ASN A 139 12.52 6.32 11.64
C ASN A 139 11.35 7.14 12.23
N LEU A 140 10.64 6.58 13.21
CA LEU A 140 9.49 7.24 13.82
C LEU A 140 9.90 8.51 14.59
N LYS A 141 11.08 8.55 15.24
CA LYS A 141 11.59 9.78 15.86
C LYS A 141 11.92 10.89 14.86
N LEU A 142 12.30 10.54 13.63
CA LEU A 142 12.65 11.51 12.59
C LEU A 142 11.42 12.04 11.86
N ASN A 143 10.41 11.17 11.67
CA ASN A 143 9.25 11.46 10.83
C ASN A 143 8.00 11.86 11.62
N ALA A 144 7.91 11.55 12.91
CA ALA A 144 6.77 11.95 13.72
C ALA A 144 6.74 13.47 13.95
N SER A 145 5.53 14.03 13.99
CA SER A 145 5.31 15.42 14.37
C SER A 145 5.99 15.75 15.71
N SER A 146 6.62 16.92 15.80
CA SER A 146 7.48 17.33 16.93
C SER A 146 6.82 17.27 18.31
N GLY A 147 5.49 17.29 18.39
CA GLY A 147 4.72 17.12 19.64
C GLY A 147 4.41 15.67 20.04
N CYS A 148 4.66 14.69 19.17
CA CYS A 148 4.34 13.28 19.40
C CYS A 148 5.50 12.49 19.99
N VAL A 149 6.74 12.99 19.86
CA VAL A 149 7.95 12.30 20.35
C VAL A 149 8.17 12.66 21.83
N PRO A 150 8.14 11.69 22.77
CA PRO A 150 8.52 11.94 24.15
C PRO A 150 10.01 12.33 24.21
N ILE A 151 10.27 13.42 24.93
CA ILE A 151 11.60 13.99 25.20
C ILE A 151 12.45 12.94 25.91
#